data_AF-A0A9X0U6F1-F1
#
_entry.id   AF-A0A9X0U6F1-F1
#
_cell.length_a   1.000
_cell.length_b   1.000
_cell.length_c   1.000
_cell.angle_alpha   90.00
_cell.angle_beta   90.00
_cell.angle_gamma   90.00
#
_symmetry.space_group_name_H-M   'P 1'
#
loop_
_entity.id
_entity.type
_entity.pdbx_description
1 polymer ?
#
loop_
_entity_poly.entity_id
_entity_poly.type
_entity_poly.pdbx_seq_one_letter_code
_entity_poly.pdbx_strand_id
1 'polypeptide(L)'
;MPKATKASPAKVPTASKKLADQFTAPRPSVTDREDAGKRLRTTVPRASLADNQLPKNRKDPVAILEAQAKTRLQELVPVRYARMLQSPFAFLRGTAAVMAQDLAASQVTGL
;
A
#
# COMPACT_ATOMS: atom_id res chain seq x y z
N MET A 1 -44.16 -3.78 -28.52
CA MET A 1 -43.29 -2.90 -27.69
C MET A 1 -42.90 -3.67 -26.42
N PRO A 2 -41.69 -4.26 -26.34
CA PRO A 2 -41.25 -4.93 -25.12
C PRO A 2 -40.93 -3.89 -24.04
N LYS A 3 -41.55 -4.02 -22.86
CA LYS A 3 -41.36 -3.15 -21.69
C LYS A 3 -39.97 -3.36 -21.11
N ALA A 4 -39.19 -2.29 -20.98
CA ALA A 4 -37.91 -2.30 -20.28
C ALA A 4 -38.13 -2.62 -18.79
N THR A 5 -37.68 -3.79 -18.36
CA THR A 5 -37.53 -4.16 -16.95
C THR A 5 -36.43 -3.30 -16.35
N LYS A 6 -36.79 -2.35 -15.47
CA LYS A 6 -35.81 -1.61 -14.65
C LYS A 6 -35.11 -2.61 -13.73
N ALA A 7 -33.82 -2.83 -13.94
CA ALA A 7 -32.98 -3.56 -13.00
C ALA A 7 -32.97 -2.79 -11.66
N SER A 8 -33.31 -3.49 -10.57
CA SER A 8 -33.20 -2.95 -9.21
C SER A 8 -31.72 -2.71 -8.90
N PRO A 9 -31.34 -1.56 -8.31
CA PRO A 9 -29.93 -1.25 -8.12
C PRO A 9 -29.29 -2.27 -7.17
N ALA A 10 -28.23 -2.93 -7.64
CA ALA A 10 -27.46 -3.88 -6.86
C ALA A 10 -26.94 -3.20 -5.58
N LYS A 11 -27.16 -3.85 -4.44
CA LYS A 11 -26.78 -3.33 -3.12
C LYS A 11 -25.26 -3.25 -3.04
N VAL A 12 -24.71 -2.03 -3.08
CA VAL A 12 -23.27 -1.79 -2.96
C VAL A 12 -22.80 -2.29 -1.58
N PRO A 13 -21.75 -3.13 -1.51
CA PRO A 13 -21.19 -3.58 -0.23
C PRO A 13 -20.82 -2.37 0.65
N THR A 14 -21.08 -2.43 1.95
CA THR A 14 -20.89 -1.32 2.91
C THR A 14 -19.48 -0.73 2.85
N ALA A 15 -18.45 -1.55 2.61
CA ALA A 15 -17.06 -1.11 2.44
C ALA A 15 -16.86 -0.26 1.17
N SER A 16 -17.52 -0.61 0.06
CA SER A 16 -17.48 0.12 -1.20
C SER A 16 -18.23 1.45 -1.11
N LYS A 17 -19.31 1.51 -0.32
CA LYS A 17 -20.04 2.76 -0.05
C LYS A 17 -19.18 3.73 0.76
N LYS A 18 -18.55 3.25 1.84
CA LYS A 18 -17.65 4.06 2.67
C LYS A 18 -16.47 4.64 1.87
N LEU A 19 -15.93 3.87 0.93
CA LEU A 19 -14.87 4.32 0.03
C LEU A 19 -15.35 5.41 -0.94
N ALA A 20 -16.52 5.22 -1.55
CA ALA A 20 -17.12 6.22 -2.42
C ALA A 20 -17.36 7.53 -1.67
N ASP A 21 -17.91 7.45 -0.45
CA ASP A 21 -18.18 8.60 0.41
C ASP A 21 -16.89 9.39 0.72
N GLN A 22 -15.76 8.70 0.97
CA GLN A 22 -14.46 9.34 1.19
C GLN A 22 -13.94 10.11 -0.04
N PHE A 23 -14.17 9.60 -1.25
CA PHE A 23 -13.73 10.25 -2.48
C PHE A 23 -14.64 11.39 -2.93
N THR A 24 -15.92 11.35 -2.58
CA THR A 24 -16.91 12.37 -2.97
C THR A 24 -17.12 13.46 -1.91
N ALA A 25 -16.65 13.26 -0.68
CA ALA A 25 -16.75 14.25 0.37
C ALA A 25 -15.99 15.54 -0.01
N PRO A 26 -16.52 16.73 0.35
CA PRO A 26 -15.80 17.98 0.21
C PRO A 26 -14.44 17.89 0.90
N ARG A 27 -13.36 18.26 0.19
CA ARG A 27 -12.03 18.22 0.78
C ARG A 27 -11.90 19.29 1.86
N PRO A 28 -11.36 18.95 3.05
CA PRO A 28 -11.03 19.95 4.07
C PRO A 28 -10.04 20.98 3.53
N SER A 29 -10.00 22.15 4.17
CA SER A 29 -9.04 23.19 3.79
C SER A 29 -7.59 22.71 3.98
N VAL A 30 -6.64 23.44 3.39
CA VAL A 30 -5.21 23.15 3.62
C VAL A 30 -4.89 23.19 5.11
N THR A 31 -5.35 24.22 5.83
CA THR A 31 -5.16 24.40 7.26
C THR A 31 -5.73 23.23 8.07
N ASP A 32 -6.97 22.80 7.77
CA ASP A 32 -7.58 21.67 8.50
C ASP A 32 -6.79 20.37 8.34
N ARG A 33 -6.25 20.11 7.14
CA ARG A 33 -5.43 18.92 6.87
C ARG A 33 -4.09 18.99 7.57
N GLU A 34 -3.45 20.16 7.59
CA GLU A 34 -2.21 20.38 8.33
C GLU A 34 -2.42 20.15 9.82
N ASP A 35 -3.50 20.70 10.40
CA ASP A 35 -3.80 20.58 11.82
C ASP A 35 -4.22 19.16 12.21
N ALA A 36 -4.93 18.44 11.34
CA ALA A 36 -5.17 17.00 11.50
C ALA A 36 -3.84 16.22 11.55
N GLY A 37 -2.92 16.47 10.60
CA GLY A 37 -1.61 15.83 10.57
C GLY A 37 -0.71 16.20 11.77
N LYS A 38 -0.78 17.44 12.27
CA LYS A 38 -0.07 17.88 13.48
C LYS A 38 -0.58 17.14 14.71
N ARG A 39 -1.90 17.02 14.88
CA ARG A 39 -2.52 16.29 16.01
C ARG A 39 -2.07 14.84 16.09
N LEU A 40 -1.96 14.16 14.96
CA LEU A 40 -1.51 12.75 14.92
C LEU A 40 -0.08 12.53 15.43
N ARG A 41 0.76 13.57 15.47
CA ARG A 41 2.13 13.46 16.03
C ARG A 41 2.13 13.18 17.53
N THR A 42 1.01 13.42 18.22
CA THR A 42 0.85 13.05 19.63
C THR A 42 0.71 11.54 19.82
N THR A 43 0.08 10.84 18.87
CA THR A 43 -0.10 9.40 18.88
C THR A 43 1.04 8.66 18.19
N VAL A 44 1.53 9.20 17.07
CA VAL A 44 2.64 8.63 16.28
C VAL A 44 3.70 9.70 16.08
N PRO A 45 4.64 9.86 17.03
CA PRO A 45 5.72 10.84 16.92
C PRO A 45 6.59 10.55 15.69
N ARG A 46 7.11 11.60 15.03
CA ARG A 46 8.01 11.42 13.87
C ARG A 46 9.25 10.58 14.20
N ALA A 47 9.76 10.73 15.43
CA ALA A 47 10.92 10.00 15.89
C ALA A 47 10.67 8.47 15.96
N SER A 48 9.44 8.03 16.21
CA SER A 48 9.12 6.60 16.25
C SER A 48 9.21 5.93 14.88
N LEU A 49 9.28 6.70 13.78
CA LEU A 49 9.53 6.16 12.44
C LEU A 49 10.99 5.74 12.25
N ALA A 50 11.90 6.17 13.13
CA ALA A 50 13.28 5.70 13.14
C ALA A 50 13.41 4.30 13.77
N ASP A 51 12.43 3.88 14.58
CA ASP A 51 12.41 2.57 15.20
C ASP A 51 12.00 1.50 14.17
N ASN A 52 13.01 0.88 13.53
CA ASN A 52 12.78 -0.18 12.57
C ASN A 52 12.66 -1.55 13.27
N GLN A 53 11.47 -1.85 13.78
CA GLN A 53 11.16 -3.18 14.33
C GLN A 53 10.68 -4.11 13.24
N LEU A 54 11.57 -4.97 12.74
CA LEU A 54 11.20 -6.00 11.78
C LEU A 54 10.22 -7.01 12.39
N PRO A 55 9.18 -7.46 11.65
CA PRO A 55 8.25 -8.46 12.16
C PRO A 55 8.97 -9.75 12.53
N LYS A 56 8.59 -10.38 13.65
CA LYS A 56 9.16 -11.68 14.06
C LYS A 56 8.96 -12.79 13.01
N ASN A 57 7.89 -12.67 12.23
CA ASN A 57 7.52 -13.56 11.14
C ASN A 57 7.79 -12.95 9.76
N ARG A 58 8.83 -12.11 9.67
CA ARG A 58 9.27 -11.51 8.40
C ARG A 58 9.49 -12.61 7.36
N LYS A 59 8.85 -12.45 6.20
CA LYS A 59 9.04 -13.38 5.08
C LYS A 59 10.44 -13.24 4.52
N ASP A 60 10.99 -14.33 4.00
CA ASP A 60 12.24 -14.29 3.26
C ASP A 60 12.10 -13.32 2.08
N PRO A 61 12.96 -12.29 1.98
CA PRO A 61 12.93 -11.34 0.87
C PRO A 61 13.07 -12.01 -0.50
N VAL A 62 13.82 -13.12 -0.62
CA VAL A 62 13.96 -13.84 -1.90
C VAL A 62 12.65 -14.53 -2.27
N ALA A 63 12.02 -15.23 -1.33
CA ALA A 63 10.70 -15.83 -1.53
C ALA A 63 9.62 -14.83 -1.98
N ILE A 64 9.66 -13.58 -1.48
CA ILE A 64 8.77 -12.51 -1.96
C ILE A 64 9.01 -12.22 -3.44
N LEU A 65 10.28 -12.12 -3.86
CA LEU A 65 10.65 -11.83 -5.25
C LEU A 65 10.27 -12.96 -6.20
N GLU A 66 10.46 -14.21 -5.78
CA GLU A 66 10.06 -15.40 -6.52
C GLU A 66 8.55 -15.46 -6.69
N ALA A 67 7.78 -15.16 -5.64
CA ALA A 67 6.32 -15.09 -5.73
C ALA A 67 5.87 -14.02 -6.75
N GLN A 68 6.53 -12.85 -6.78
CA GLN A 68 6.25 -11.84 -7.80
C GLN A 68 6.67 -12.29 -9.20
N ALA A 69 7.77 -13.03 -9.34
CA ALA A 69 8.29 -13.47 -10.64
C ALA A 69 7.30 -14.36 -11.39
N LYS A 70 6.44 -15.11 -10.69
CA LYS A 70 5.40 -15.97 -11.29
C LYS A 70 4.44 -15.24 -12.21
N THR A 71 4.19 -13.94 -12.01
CA THR A 71 3.26 -13.14 -12.83
C THR A 71 3.98 -12.16 -13.77
N ARG A 72 5.31 -12.27 -13.91
CA ARG A 72 6.12 -11.43 -14.81
C ARG A 72 6.40 -12.15 -16.12
N LEU A 73 6.89 -11.40 -17.11
CA LEU A 73 7.47 -11.97 -18.32
C LEU A 73 8.72 -12.78 -17.93
N GLN A 74 8.66 -14.10 -18.11
CA GLN A 74 9.67 -15.02 -17.57
C GLN A 74 11.06 -14.78 -18.16
N GLU A 75 11.15 -14.44 -19.44
CA GLU A 75 12.41 -14.11 -20.12
C GLU A 75 13.14 -12.89 -19.54
N LEU A 76 12.40 -11.97 -18.86
CA LEU A 76 12.97 -10.77 -18.26
C LEU A 76 13.28 -10.93 -16.76
N VAL A 77 12.87 -12.04 -16.12
CA VAL A 77 13.17 -12.30 -14.70
C VAL A 77 14.68 -12.36 -14.44
N PRO A 78 15.51 -13.04 -15.26
CA PRO A 78 16.96 -13.03 -15.06
C PRO A 78 17.57 -11.63 -15.18
N VAL A 79 17.09 -10.81 -16.13
CA VAL A 79 17.56 -9.42 -16.31
C VAL A 79 17.24 -8.58 -15.07
N ARG A 80 16.04 -8.75 -14.50
CA ARG A 80 15.65 -8.09 -13.25
C ARG A 80 16.62 -8.44 -12.12
N TYR A 81 16.91 -9.72 -11.92
CA TYR A 81 17.82 -10.16 -10.86
C TYR A 81 19.25 -9.70 -11.09
N ALA A 82 19.77 -9.79 -12.32
CA ALA A 82 21.10 -9.29 -12.67
C ALA A 82 21.26 -7.80 -12.35
N ARG A 83 20.23 -6.98 -12.61
CA ARG A 83 20.22 -5.55 -12.26
C ARG A 83 20.17 -5.30 -10.75
N MET A 84 19.42 -6.12 -10.02
CA MET A 84 19.32 -6.02 -8.56
C MET A 84 20.59 -6.48 -7.84
N LEU A 85 21.32 -7.44 -8.40
CA LEU A 85 22.58 -7.96 -7.86
C LEU A 85 23.77 -6.99 -7.98
N GLN A 86 23.62 -5.89 -8.74
CA GLN A 86 24.70 -4.92 -8.95
C GLN A 86 25.19 -4.25 -7.67
N SER A 87 24.31 -4.02 -6.69
CA SER A 87 24.68 -3.46 -5.39
C SER A 87 23.55 -3.64 -4.37
N PRO A 88 23.84 -3.55 -3.06
CA PRO A 88 22.79 -3.51 -2.02
C PRO A 88 21.75 -2.41 -2.26
N PHE A 89 22.18 -1.25 -2.80
CA PHE A 89 21.27 -0.16 -3.13
C PHE A 89 20.36 -0.51 -4.33
N ALA A 90 20.89 -1.18 -5.35
CA ALA A 90 20.10 -1.65 -6.49
C ALA A 90 19.08 -2.72 -6.05
N PHE A 91 19.46 -3.62 -5.13
CA PHE A 91 18.54 -4.56 -4.51
C PHE A 91 17.40 -3.84 -3.79
N LEU A 92 17.72 -2.86 -2.92
CA LEU A 92 16.71 -2.07 -2.20
C LEU A 92 15.72 -1.37 -3.15
N ARG A 93 16.23 -0.73 -4.21
CA ARG A 93 15.41 -0.10 -5.27
C ARG A 93 14.53 -1.09 -6.03
N GLY A 94 14.97 -2.35 -6.18
CA GLY A 94 14.24 -3.40 -6.90
C GLY A 94 13.24 -4.21 -6.06
N THR A 95 13.17 -3.96 -4.74
CA THR A 95 12.44 -4.78 -3.76
C THR A 95 11.34 -4.03 -3.02
N ALA A 96 10.55 -3.20 -3.72
CA ALA A 96 9.44 -2.44 -3.12
C ALA A 96 8.43 -3.31 -2.33
N ALA A 97 8.19 -4.55 -2.77
CA ALA A 97 7.30 -5.47 -2.05
C ALA A 97 7.89 -5.96 -0.71
N VAL A 98 9.21 -6.07 -0.60
CA VAL A 98 9.88 -6.40 0.67
C VAL A 98 9.71 -5.24 1.64
N MET A 99 9.98 -4.00 1.19
CA MET A 99 9.78 -2.80 2.00
C MET A 99 8.32 -2.64 2.45
N ALA A 100 7.35 -2.92 1.57
CA ALA A 100 5.94 -2.88 1.92
C ALA A 100 5.57 -3.93 2.98
N GLN A 101 6.15 -5.14 2.90
CA GLN A 101 5.94 -6.18 3.91
C GLN A 101 6.54 -5.78 5.26
N ASP A 102 7.75 -5.21 5.25
CA ASP A 102 8.45 -4.77 6.46
C ASP A 102 7.65 -3.70 7.21
N LEU A 103 7.01 -2.79 6.48
CA LEU A 103 6.21 -1.69 7.04
C LEU A 103 4.73 -2.02 7.22
N ALA A 104 4.26 -3.20 6.80
CA ALA A 104 2.83 -3.53 6.82
C ALA A 104 2.22 -3.57 8.23
N ALA A 105 3.04 -3.90 9.24
CA ALA A 105 2.64 -3.92 10.64
C ALA A 105 2.88 -2.58 11.36
N SER A 106 3.50 -1.60 10.69
CA SER A 106 3.77 -0.30 11.27
C SER A 106 2.49 0.51 11.44
N GLN A 107 2.52 1.47 12.37
CA GLN A 107 1.35 2.29 12.65
C GLN A 107 0.99 3.18 11.45
N VAL A 108 -0.25 3.08 11.00
CA VAL A 108 -0.80 3.90 9.92
C VAL A 108 -1.61 5.06 10.51
N THR A 109 -1.49 6.23 9.89
CA THR A 109 -2.19 7.46 10.31
C THR A 109 -3.68 7.44 10.01
N GLY A 110 -4.11 6.63 9.03
CA GLY A 110 -5.50 6.55 8.59
C GLY A 110 -6.01 7.82 7.89
N LEU A 111 -5.10 8.74 7.51
CA LEU A 111 -5.39 9.93 6.71
C LEU A 111 -5.36 9.63 5.20
#